data_AF-A0A0F0HLV1-F1
#
_entry.id   AF-A0A0F0HLV1-F1
#
_cell.length_a   1.000
_cell.length_b   1.000
_cell.length_c   1.000
_cell.angle_alpha   90.00
_cell.angle_beta   90.00
_cell.angle_gamma   90.00
#
_symmetry.space_group_name_H-M   'P 1'
#
loop_
_entity.id
_entity.type
_entity.pdbx_description
1 polymer ?
#
loop_
_entity_poly.entity_id
_entity_poly.type
_entity_poly.pdbx_seq_one_letter_code
_entity_poly.pdbx_strand_id
1 'polypeptide(L)'
;MPSHEPPTPFSAALRTASSAEHEAAEQSSFMAHLLGGRLGRDAYAELSGQLWFVYRALEGRAADLAEHPVVGPFIDPALFRTAALERDLEHLRGPGWRA
;
A
#
# COMPACT_ATOMS: atom_id res chain seq x y z
N MET A 1 30.28 15.69 -29.69
CA MET A 1 28.81 15.75 -29.53
C MET A 1 28.51 15.28 -28.13
N PRO A 2 27.93 16.11 -27.23
CA PRO A 2 27.51 15.61 -25.94
C PRO A 2 26.38 14.60 -26.18
N SER A 3 26.61 13.36 -25.74
CA SER A 3 25.62 12.28 -25.77
C SER A 3 24.45 12.68 -24.87
N HIS A 4 23.26 12.84 -25.44
CA HIS A 4 22.05 13.05 -24.65
C HIS A 4 21.54 11.66 -24.24
N GLU A 5 21.95 11.20 -23.06
CA GLU A 5 21.39 9.98 -22.50
C GLU A 5 19.90 10.24 -22.19
N PRO A 6 18.98 9.38 -22.68
CA PRO A 6 17.57 9.59 -22.42
C PRO A 6 17.31 9.55 -20.91
N PRO A 7 16.41 10.40 -20.39
CA PRO A 7 16.12 10.45 -18.98
C PRO A 7 15.60 9.09 -18.49
N THR A 8 16.09 8.64 -17.33
CA THR A 8 15.61 7.44 -16.67
C THR A 8 14.08 7.51 -16.49
N PRO A 9 13.31 6.48 -16.89
CA PRO A 9 11.86 6.45 -16.69
C PRO A 9 11.51 6.60 -15.20
N PHE A 10 10.43 7.31 -14.88
CA PHE A 10 10.01 7.55 -13.49
C PHE A 10 9.85 6.25 -12.68
N SER A 11 9.30 5.20 -13.29
CA SER A 11 9.16 3.88 -12.66
C SER A 11 10.50 3.23 -12.30
N ALA A 12 11.53 3.41 -13.12
CA ALA A 12 12.88 2.91 -12.84
C ALA A 12 13.54 3.75 -11.74
N ALA A 13 13.40 5.07 -11.80
CA ALA A 13 13.91 5.97 -10.76
C ALA A 13 13.28 5.67 -9.39
N LEU A 14 11.96 5.50 -9.32
CA LEU A 14 11.25 5.16 -8.08
C LEU A 14 11.72 3.81 -7.52
N ARG A 15 11.80 2.77 -8.37
CA ARG A 15 12.27 1.43 -7.97
C ARG A 15 13.68 1.48 -7.38
N THR A 16 14.61 2.15 -8.05
CA THR A 16 16.00 2.24 -7.59
C THR A 16 16.09 3.05 -6.30
N ALA A 17 15.37 4.18 -6.23
CA ALA A 17 15.42 5.06 -5.06
C ALA A 17 14.82 4.43 -3.80
N SER A 18 13.85 3.51 -3.92
CA SER A 18 13.19 2.87 -2.77
C SER A 18 13.72 1.45 -2.46
N SER A 19 14.77 0.99 -3.13
CA SER A 19 15.21 -0.41 -3.03
C SER A 19 15.68 -0.77 -1.61
N ALA A 20 16.45 0.10 -0.97
CA ALA A 20 16.98 -0.15 0.37
C ALA A 20 15.87 -0.16 1.43
N GLU A 21 14.92 0.76 1.35
CA GLU A 21 13.76 0.82 2.24
C GLU A 21 12.83 -0.37 2.03
N HIS A 22 12.67 -0.83 0.78
CA HIS A 22 11.91 -2.02 0.47
C HIS A 22 12.53 -3.28 1.11
N GLU A 23 13.84 -3.48 0.93
CA GLU A 23 14.57 -4.58 1.57
C GLU A 23 14.45 -4.54 3.09
N ALA A 24 14.60 -3.36 3.70
CA ALA A 24 14.46 -3.19 5.14
C ALA A 24 13.03 -3.48 5.64
N ALA A 25 12.00 -3.08 4.87
CA ALA A 25 10.61 -3.35 5.20
C ALA A 25 10.28 -4.86 5.15
N GLU A 26 10.76 -5.56 4.13
CA GLU A 26 10.58 -7.02 3.99
C GLU A 26 11.29 -7.81 5.10
N GLN A 27 12.44 -7.32 5.55
CA GLN A 27 13.22 -7.92 6.64
C GLN A 27 12.76 -7.53 8.04
N SER A 28 11.75 -6.66 8.17
CA SER A 28 11.21 -6.30 9.48
C SER A 28 10.77 -7.55 10.25
N SER A 29 11.00 -7.55 11.58
CA SER A 29 10.73 -8.73 12.42
C SER A 29 9.28 -9.21 12.30
N PHE A 30 8.32 -8.28 12.22
CA PHE A 30 6.92 -8.59 12.01
C PHE A 30 6.69 -9.33 10.69
N MET A 31 7.17 -8.80 9.55
CA MET A 31 6.98 -9.42 8.24
C MET A 31 7.69 -10.77 8.15
N ALA A 32 8.92 -10.86 8.65
CA ALA A 32 9.67 -12.11 8.72
C ALA A 32 8.95 -13.18 9.57
N HIS A 33 8.30 -12.78 10.67
CA HIS A 33 7.55 -13.70 11.53
C HIS A 33 6.21 -14.11 10.89
N LEU A 34 5.50 -13.18 10.25
CA LEU A 34 4.23 -13.44 9.59
C LEU A 34 4.40 -14.37 8.39
N LEU A 35 5.30 -14.03 7.46
CA LEU A 35 5.57 -14.84 6.26
C LEU A 35 6.26 -16.17 6.62
N GLY A 36 7.03 -16.20 7.71
CA GLY A 36 7.62 -17.42 8.26
C GLY A 36 6.64 -18.30 9.06
N GLY A 37 5.35 -17.96 9.11
CA GLY A 37 4.31 -18.75 9.80
C GLY A 37 4.38 -18.73 11.33
N ARG A 38 5.19 -17.84 11.92
CA ARG A 38 5.31 -17.68 13.38
C ARG A 38 4.22 -16.79 13.97
N LEU A 39 3.57 -15.98 13.14
CA LEU A 39 2.38 -15.22 13.51
C LEU A 39 1.15 -15.80 12.82
N GLY A 40 0.03 -15.78 13.53
CA GLY A 40 -1.23 -16.36 13.06
C GLY A 40 -2.22 -15.33 12.54
N ARG A 41 -3.46 -15.80 12.36
CA ARG A 41 -4.60 -15.02 11.84
C ARG A 41 -4.81 -13.69 12.58
N ASP A 42 -4.64 -13.65 13.90
CA ASP A 42 -4.86 -12.43 14.67
C ASP A 42 -3.88 -11.30 14.29
N ALA A 43 -2.60 -11.62 14.15
CA ALA A 43 -1.60 -10.64 13.72
C ALA A 43 -1.87 -10.15 12.29
N TYR A 44 -2.32 -11.03 11.40
CA TYR A 44 -2.73 -10.65 10.04
C TYR A 44 -3.95 -9.71 10.06
N ALA A 45 -4.92 -9.99 10.92
CA ALA A 45 -6.08 -9.14 11.10
C ALA A 45 -5.73 -7.76 11.70
N GLU A 46 -4.75 -7.70 12.61
CA GLU A 46 -4.20 -6.42 13.10
C GLU A 46 -3.52 -5.61 11.98
N LEU A 47 -2.64 -6.24 11.19
CA LEU A 47 -2.02 -5.58 10.03
C LEU A 47 -3.08 -5.05 9.06
N SER A 48 -4.07 -5.87 8.72
CA SER A 48 -5.16 -5.48 7.82
C SER A 48 -5.98 -4.31 8.38
N GLY A 49 -6.18 -4.28 9.70
CA GLY A 49 -6.85 -3.18 10.40
C GLY A 49 -6.07 -1.88 10.33
N GLN A 50 -4.75 -1.93 10.49
CA GLN A 50 -3.88 -0.77 10.32
C GLN A 50 -3.90 -0.26 8.88
N LEU A 51 -3.83 -1.16 7.89
CA LEU A 51 -3.91 -0.81 6.47
C LEU A 51 -5.24 -0.14 6.12
N TRP A 52 -6.37 -0.55 6.72
CA TRP A 52 -7.66 0.10 6.48
C TRP A 52 -7.63 1.60 6.76
N PHE A 53 -7.00 2.05 7.86
CA PHE A 53 -6.86 3.47 8.16
C PHE A 53 -5.99 4.20 7.12
N VAL A 54 -4.88 3.58 6.71
CA VAL A 54 -3.95 4.15 5.71
C VAL A 54 -4.65 4.32 4.37
N TYR A 55 -5.29 3.27 3.85
CA TYR A 55 -5.96 3.31 2.56
C TYR A 55 -7.16 4.25 2.57
N ARG A 56 -7.94 4.28 3.65
CA ARG A 56 -9.04 5.25 3.79
C ARG A 56 -8.52 6.70 3.71
N ALA A 57 -7.38 7.00 4.32
CA ALA A 57 -6.79 8.33 4.27
C ALA A 57 -6.28 8.70 2.87
N LEU A 58 -5.62 7.75 2.18
CA LEU A 58 -5.11 7.95 0.82
C LEU A 58 -6.27 8.12 -0.19
N GLU A 59 -7.23 7.19 -0.18
CA GLU A 59 -8.34 7.14 -1.14
C GLU A 59 -9.37 8.24 -0.87
N GLY A 60 -9.53 8.68 0.39
CA GLY A 60 -10.45 9.77 0.76
C GLY A 60 -10.14 11.12 0.11
N ARG A 61 -8.94 11.30 -0.47
CA ARG A 61 -8.54 12.51 -1.21
C ARG A 61 -8.67 12.36 -2.72
N ALA A 62 -9.00 11.16 -3.23
CA ALA A 62 -8.94 10.87 -4.66
C ALA A 62 -9.89 11.76 -5.49
N ALA A 63 -11.13 11.95 -5.06
CA ALA A 63 -12.08 12.80 -5.78
C ALA A 63 -11.60 14.25 -5.91
N ASP A 64 -11.04 14.82 -4.83
CA ASP A 64 -10.52 16.19 -4.80
C ASP A 64 -9.28 16.38 -5.68
N LEU A 65 -8.55 15.30 -5.93
CA LEU A 65 -7.29 15.30 -6.70
C LEU A 65 -7.44 14.73 -8.11
N ALA A 66 -8.64 14.31 -8.51
CA ALA A 66 -8.89 13.65 -9.79
C ALA A 66 -8.43 14.48 -11.00
N GLU A 67 -8.64 15.80 -10.94
CA GLU A 67 -8.23 16.74 -11.99
C GLU A 67 -6.83 17.34 -11.77
N HIS A 68 -6.11 16.92 -10.73
CA HIS A 68 -4.77 17.44 -10.46
C HIS A 68 -3.78 16.93 -11.52
N PRO A 69 -3.05 17.80 -12.24
CA PRO A 69 -2.27 17.42 -13.43
C PRO A 69 -1.16 16.40 -13.16
N VAL A 70 -0.70 16.28 -11.91
CA VAL A 70 0.31 15.29 -11.49
C VAL A 70 -0.32 14.05 -10.86
N VAL A 71 -1.41 14.18 -10.10
CA VAL A 71 -1.92 13.09 -9.25
C VAL A 71 -3.06 12.35 -9.95
N GLY A 72 -3.92 13.08 -10.66
CA GLY A 72 -5.03 12.53 -11.44
C GLY A 72 -4.65 11.32 -12.31
N PRO A 73 -3.54 11.37 -13.08
CA PRO A 73 -3.09 10.23 -13.88
C PRO A 73 -2.75 8.95 -13.09
N PHE A 74 -2.53 9.03 -11.78
CA PHE A 74 -2.26 7.88 -10.91
C PHE A 74 -3.50 7.38 -10.15
N ILE A 75 -4.63 8.09 -10.24
CA ILE A 75 -5.87 7.68 -9.58
C ILE A 75 -6.57 6.64 -10.46
N ASP A 76 -6.47 5.39 -10.05
CA ASP A 76 -7.23 4.27 -10.64
C ASP A 76 -8.13 3.65 -9.57
N PRO A 77 -9.46 3.84 -9.64
CA PRO A 77 -10.41 3.21 -8.72
C PRO A 77 -10.32 1.68 -8.67
N ALA A 78 -9.83 1.02 -9.72
CA ALA A 78 -9.60 -0.43 -9.71
C ALA A 78 -8.51 -0.84 -8.72
N LEU A 79 -7.64 0.09 -8.31
CA LEU A 79 -6.59 -0.12 -7.31
C LEU A 79 -7.04 0.22 -5.89
N PHE A 80 -8.24 0.77 -5.68
CA PHE A 80 -8.73 1.07 -4.34
C PHE A 80 -8.90 -0.21 -3.52
N ARG A 81 -8.52 -0.15 -2.25
CA ARG A 81 -8.43 -1.28 -1.32
C ARG A 81 -9.39 -1.14 -0.15
N THR A 82 -9.87 0.06 0.19
CA THR A 82 -10.70 0.27 1.39
C THR A 82 -11.86 -0.73 1.46
N ALA A 83 -12.67 -0.84 0.41
CA ALA A 83 -13.81 -1.76 0.39
C ALA A 83 -13.41 -3.25 0.48
N ALA A 84 -12.23 -3.63 -0.01
CA ALA A 84 -11.72 -4.99 0.12
C ALA A 84 -11.28 -5.27 1.57
N LEU A 85 -10.52 -4.35 2.16
CA LEU A 85 -10.08 -4.43 3.55
C LEU A 85 -11.26 -4.51 4.54
N GLU A 86 -12.37 -3.81 4.26
CA GLU A 86 -13.58 -3.90 5.08
C GLU A 86 -14.22 -5.30 5.06
N ARG A 87 -14.26 -5.95 3.89
CA ARG A 87 -14.74 -7.34 3.78
C ARG A 87 -13.81 -8.32 4.47
N ASP A 88 -12.51 -8.13 4.32
CA ASP A 88 -11.50 -8.97 4.95
C ASP A 88 -11.58 -8.84 6.48
N LEU A 89 -11.73 -7.62 7.00
CA LEU A 89 -11.86 -7.38 8.44
C LEU A 89 -13.17 -7.93 9.01
N GLU A 90 -14.28 -7.84 8.28
CA GLU A 90 -15.52 -8.49 8.66
C GLU A 90 -15.37 -10.02 8.72
N HIS A 91 -14.65 -10.62 7.76
CA HIS A 91 -14.34 -12.06 7.79
C HIS A 91 -13.40 -12.44 8.94
N LEU A 92 -12.38 -11.61 9.20
CA LEU A 92 -11.32 -11.91 10.15
C LEU A 92 -11.74 -11.65 11.61
N ARG A 93 -12.50 -10.60 11.87
CA ARG A 93 -12.87 -10.10 13.21
C ARG A 93 -14.38 -10.14 13.49
N GLY A 94 -15.21 -10.41 12.49
CA GLY A 94 -16.67 -10.46 12.59
C GLY A 94 -17.36 -9.12 12.31
N PRO A 95 -18.71 -9.07 12.34
CA PRO A 95 -19.50 -7.89 11.97
C PRO A 95 -19.22 -6.62 12.80
N GLY A 96 -18.67 -6.79 14.01
CA GLY A 96 -18.33 -5.71 14.94
C GLY A 96 -16.88 -5.22 14.84
N TRP A 97 -16.16 -5.51 13.77
CA TRP A 97 -14.72 -5.20 13.66
C TRP A 97 -14.35 -3.72 13.80
N ARG A 98 -15.33 -2.81 13.67
CA ARG A 98 -15.17 -1.36 13.81
C ARG A 98 -15.42 -0.83 15.23
N ALA A 99 -15.89 -1.67 16.15
CA ALA A 99 -16.32 -1.27 17.50
C ALA A 99 -15.14 -1.03 18.45
#